data_AF-A0A7Z9N6V2-F1
#
_entry.id   AF-A0A7Z9N6V2-F1
#
_cell.length_a   1.000
_cell.length_b   1.000
_cell.length_c   1.000
_cell.angle_alpha   90.00
_cell.angle_beta   90.00
_cell.angle_gamma   90.00
#
_symmetry.space_group_name_H-M   'P 1'
#
loop_
_entity.id
_entity.type
_entity.pdbx_description
1 polymer ?
#
loop_
_entity_poly.entity_id
_entity_poly.type
_entity_poly.pdbx_seq_one_letter_code
_entity_poly.pdbx_strand_id
1 'polypeptide(L)'
;MNPSYLVFLLIISHLYGGKSIQLATITTEIQEYLITVQDIQGEYNSIQKVVFSPLQSVDDMDYKKFVLALNGLTDTLGKNKVTLFEKLKSMENLPESEIGFIDTLNIYVKYLGKAIIQLSYICAKLYNLPDNISYTVDEFSRDIDKWEKLGNKHRIYGYNINARLDELSVRVPGLNQF
;
A
#
# COMPACT_ATOMS: atom_id res chain seq x y z
N MET A 1 48.81 -2.40 -23.60
CA MET A 1 47.65 -1.88 -22.83
C MET A 1 47.43 -0.43 -23.26
N ASN A 2 46.24 -0.11 -23.77
CA ASN A 2 45.97 1.21 -24.35
C ASN A 2 45.75 2.24 -23.20
N PRO A 3 46.53 3.33 -23.11
CA PRO A 3 46.43 4.29 -22.00
C PRO A 3 45.03 4.89 -21.82
N SER A 4 44.24 4.95 -22.89
CA SER A 4 42.84 5.39 -22.87
C SER A 4 41.92 4.51 -22.00
N TYR A 5 42.23 3.21 -21.87
CA TYR A 5 41.43 2.28 -21.07
C TYR A 5 41.63 2.49 -19.57
N LEU A 6 42.85 2.87 -19.18
CA LEU A 6 43.21 3.17 -17.79
C LEU A 6 42.57 4.48 -17.31
N VAL A 7 42.50 5.48 -18.19
CA VAL A 7 41.78 6.74 -17.93
C VAL A 7 40.28 6.50 -17.81
N PHE A 8 39.70 5.63 -18.65
CA PHE A 8 38.27 5.28 -18.58
C PHE A 8 37.93 4.56 -17.27
N LEU A 9 38.77 3.61 -16.82
CA LEU A 9 38.61 2.93 -15.53
C LEU A 9 38.77 3.89 -14.35
N LEU A 10 39.71 4.84 -14.42
CA LEU A 10 39.90 5.86 -13.40
C LEU A 10 38.69 6.80 -13.31
N ILE A 11 38.11 7.23 -14.43
CA ILE A 11 36.90 8.06 -14.47
C ILE A 11 35.70 7.31 -13.88
N ILE A 12 35.50 6.02 -14.21
CA ILE A 12 34.45 5.20 -13.60
C ILE A 12 34.69 5.07 -12.09
N SER A 13 35.93 4.82 -11.66
CA SER A 13 36.26 4.72 -10.23
C SER A 13 36.10 6.05 -9.49
N HIS A 14 36.20 7.21 -10.16
CA HIS A 14 35.95 8.53 -9.57
C HIS A 14 34.46 8.89 -9.55
N LEU A 15 33.70 8.49 -10.58
CA LEU A 15 32.24 8.65 -10.64
C LEU A 15 31.51 7.75 -9.63
N TYR A 16 32.07 6.58 -9.33
CA TYR A 16 31.53 5.64 -8.33
C TYR A 16 32.27 5.65 -6.99
N GLY A 17 33.41 6.35 -6.89
CA GLY A 17 34.24 6.41 -5.68
C GLY A 17 33.85 7.48 -4.67
N GLY A 18 32.71 8.15 -4.86
CA GLY A 18 32.32 9.33 -4.10
C GLY A 18 30.91 9.28 -3.57
N LYS A 19 30.54 8.19 -2.90
CA LYS A 19 29.52 8.13 -1.83
C LYS A 19 29.43 6.67 -1.41
N SER A 20 30.02 6.32 -0.27
CA SER A 20 29.49 5.20 0.49
C SER A 20 28.02 5.52 0.72
N ILE A 21 27.13 4.91 -0.05
CA ILE A 21 25.70 4.93 0.24
C ILE A 21 25.61 4.17 1.56
N GLN A 22 25.68 4.89 2.67
CA GLN A 22 25.11 4.40 3.91
C GLN A 22 23.63 4.22 3.56
N LEU A 23 23.22 2.98 3.33
CA LEU A 23 21.80 2.66 3.32
C LEU A 23 21.30 3.10 4.69
N ALA A 24 20.56 4.21 4.73
CA ALA A 24 19.78 4.52 5.92
C ALA A 24 18.77 3.37 6.02
N THR A 25 19.00 2.50 6.99
CA THR A 25 18.09 1.40 7.25
C THR A 25 17.03 2.00 8.16
N ILE A 26 15.80 2.16 7.65
CA ILE A 26 14.66 2.46 8.51
C ILE A 26 14.62 1.43 9.64
N THR A 27 14.18 1.82 10.83
CA THR A 27 14.04 0.88 11.95
C THR A 27 13.27 -0.37 11.53
N THR A 28 13.70 -1.53 12.04
CA THR A 28 13.14 -2.85 11.71
C THR A 28 11.63 -2.86 11.87
N GLU A 29 11.12 -2.17 12.88
CA GLU A 29 9.70 -2.03 13.18
C GLU A 29 8.92 -1.35 12.06
N ILE A 30 9.47 -0.26 11.49
CA ILE A 30 8.88 0.44 10.35
C ILE A 30 8.94 -0.45 9.11
N GLN A 31 10.04 -1.18 8.91
CA GLN A 31 10.19 -2.09 7.78
C GLN A 31 9.17 -3.24 7.82
N GLU A 32 9.02 -3.90 8.96
CA GLU A 32 8.02 -4.96 9.19
C GLU A 32 6.60 -4.45 8.90
N TYR A 33 6.29 -3.24 9.37
CA TYR A 33 4.99 -2.62 9.12
C TYR A 33 4.78 -2.30 7.64
N LEU A 34 5.80 -1.77 6.96
CA LEU A 34 5.74 -1.49 5.52
C LEU A 34 5.49 -2.77 4.71
N ILE A 35 6.17 -3.87 5.01
CA ILE A 35 5.96 -5.18 4.36
C ILE A 35 4.52 -5.64 4.56
N THR A 36 4.01 -5.55 5.79
CA THR A 36 2.61 -5.91 6.08
C THR A 36 1.63 -5.07 5.26
N VAL A 37 1.89 -3.77 5.13
CA VAL A 37 1.07 -2.86 4.32
C VAL A 37 1.14 -3.22 2.82
N GLN A 38 2.28 -3.68 2.32
CA GLN A 38 2.45 -4.16 0.95
C GLN A 38 1.65 -5.44 0.69
N ASP A 39 1.70 -6.40 1.61
CA ASP A 39 0.95 -7.66 1.51
C ASP A 39 -0.57 -7.39 1.49
N ILE A 40 -1.05 -6.54 2.41
CA ILE A 40 -2.45 -6.09 2.45
C ILE A 40 -2.85 -5.42 1.14
N GLN A 41 -2.00 -4.55 0.58
CA GLN A 41 -2.27 -3.91 -0.70
C GLN A 41 -2.36 -4.95 -1.82
N GLY A 42 -1.47 -5.93 -1.86
CA GLY A 42 -1.47 -7.01 -2.84
C GLY A 42 -2.75 -7.86 -2.81
N GLU A 43 -3.17 -8.24 -1.61
CA GLU A 43 -4.43 -8.99 -1.42
C GLU A 43 -5.65 -8.15 -1.81
N TYR A 44 -5.72 -6.90 -1.34
CA TYR A 44 -6.78 -5.96 -1.73
C TYR A 44 -6.86 -5.78 -3.25
N ASN A 45 -5.71 -5.62 -3.93
CA ASN A 45 -5.62 -5.50 -5.37
C ASN A 45 -6.12 -6.77 -6.10
N SER A 46 -5.88 -7.94 -5.52
CA SER A 46 -6.36 -9.20 -6.07
C SER A 46 -7.88 -9.31 -5.93
N ILE A 47 -8.43 -8.93 -4.77
CA ILE A 47 -9.88 -8.95 -4.53
C ILE A 47 -10.61 -7.97 -5.46
N GLN A 48 -10.17 -6.71 -5.55
CA GLN A 48 -10.86 -5.72 -6.39
C GLN A 48 -10.91 -6.13 -7.87
N LYS A 49 -9.85 -6.78 -8.37
CA LYS A 49 -9.79 -7.25 -9.77
C LYS A 49 -10.83 -8.31 -10.06
N VAL A 50 -11.11 -9.17 -9.08
CA VAL A 50 -12.15 -10.20 -9.20
C VAL A 50 -13.53 -9.57 -9.08
N VAL A 51 -13.75 -8.75 -8.03
CA VAL A 51 -15.04 -8.09 -7.76
C VAL A 51 -15.54 -7.24 -8.94
N PHE A 52 -14.63 -6.55 -9.63
CA PHE A 52 -14.95 -5.71 -10.79
C PHE A 52 -14.54 -6.32 -12.13
N SER A 53 -14.34 -7.65 -12.17
CA SER A 53 -14.00 -8.33 -13.42
C SER A 53 -15.18 -8.22 -14.41
N PRO A 54 -14.96 -7.71 -15.63
CA PRO A 54 -16.01 -7.70 -16.66
C PRO A 54 -16.32 -9.10 -17.19
N LEU A 55 -15.53 -10.11 -16.79
CA LEU A 55 -15.65 -11.49 -17.25
C LEU A 55 -16.46 -12.37 -16.29
N GLN A 56 -16.88 -11.87 -15.13
CA GLN A 56 -17.66 -12.61 -14.14
C GLN A 56 -19.03 -11.99 -13.94
N SER A 57 -20.08 -12.82 -13.94
CA SER A 57 -21.39 -12.37 -13.52
C SER A 57 -21.37 -12.02 -12.04
N VAL A 58 -22.15 -11.00 -11.65
CA VAL A 58 -22.41 -10.66 -10.25
C VAL A 58 -22.97 -11.90 -9.51
N ASP A 59 -23.85 -12.65 -10.15
CA ASP A 59 -24.52 -13.80 -9.52
C ASP A 59 -23.59 -15.01 -9.28
N ASP A 60 -22.44 -15.07 -9.97
CA ASP A 60 -21.47 -16.17 -9.86
C ASP A 60 -20.41 -15.93 -8.77
N MET A 61 -20.41 -14.74 -8.16
CA MET A 61 -19.39 -14.33 -7.20
C MET A 61 -19.79 -14.61 -5.75
N ASP A 62 -18.87 -15.23 -4.99
CA ASP A 62 -19.02 -15.39 -3.54
C ASP A 62 -18.63 -14.07 -2.82
N TYR A 63 -19.53 -13.10 -2.87
CA TYR A 63 -19.34 -11.81 -2.22
C TYR A 63 -19.20 -11.92 -0.70
N LYS A 64 -19.78 -12.95 -0.07
CA LYS A 64 -19.62 -13.20 1.37
C LYS A 64 -18.15 -13.48 1.70
N LYS A 65 -17.48 -14.29 0.89
CA LYS A 65 -16.05 -14.57 1.05
C LYS A 65 -15.20 -13.31 0.88
N PHE A 66 -15.54 -12.43 -0.07
CA PHE A 66 -14.84 -11.15 -0.22
C PHE A 66 -15.02 -10.23 0.98
N VAL A 67 -16.24 -10.14 1.55
CA VAL A 67 -16.50 -9.37 2.78
C VAL A 67 -15.62 -9.87 3.92
N LEU A 68 -15.56 -11.19 4.14
CA LEU A 68 -14.75 -11.78 5.20
C LEU A 68 -13.25 -11.48 5.01
N ALA A 69 -12.74 -11.62 3.78
CA ALA A 69 -11.36 -11.33 3.46
C ALA A 69 -11.02 -9.84 3.68
N LEU A 70 -11.85 -8.92 3.15
CA LEU A 70 -11.63 -7.47 3.28
C LEU A 70 -11.72 -6.98 4.74
N ASN A 71 -12.61 -7.58 5.54
CA ASN A 71 -12.66 -7.30 6.98
C ASN A 71 -11.38 -7.79 7.67
N GLY A 72 -10.89 -8.99 7.32
CA GLY A 72 -9.61 -9.51 7.81
C GLY A 72 -8.42 -8.59 7.47
N LEU A 73 -8.38 -8.03 6.26
CA LEU A 73 -7.37 -7.04 5.86
C LEU A 73 -7.46 -5.78 6.73
N THR A 74 -8.67 -5.27 6.97
CA THR A 74 -8.89 -4.07 7.79
C THR A 74 -8.44 -4.28 9.24
N ASP A 75 -8.78 -5.44 9.82
CA ASP A 75 -8.37 -5.81 11.18
C ASP A 75 -6.86 -5.94 11.30
N THR A 76 -6.23 -6.57 10.31
CA THR A 76 -4.76 -6.74 10.25
C THR A 76 -4.08 -5.38 10.17
N LEU A 77 -4.58 -4.48 9.32
CA LEU A 77 -4.07 -3.11 9.19
C LEU A 77 -4.17 -2.34 10.52
N GLY A 78 -5.32 -2.46 11.20
CA GLY A 78 -5.57 -1.81 12.50
C GLY A 78 -4.64 -2.32 13.60
N LYS A 79 -4.53 -3.65 13.75
CA LYS A 79 -3.67 -4.28 14.76
C LYS A 79 -2.20 -3.92 14.56
N ASN A 80 -1.69 -4.07 13.34
CA ASN A 80 -0.28 -3.79 13.06
C ASN A 80 0.06 -2.30 13.25
N LYS A 81 -0.87 -1.40 12.92
CA LYS A 81 -0.70 0.03 13.21
C LYS A 81 -0.53 0.26 14.71
N VAL A 82 -1.41 -0.29 15.55
CA VAL A 82 -1.33 -0.17 17.01
C VAL A 82 0.01 -0.70 17.52
N THR A 83 0.38 -1.92 17.09
CA THR A 83 1.66 -2.54 17.48
C THR A 83 2.87 -1.70 17.08
N LEU A 84 2.90 -1.14 15.87
CA LEU A 84 3.97 -0.23 15.46
C LEU A 84 4.07 0.96 16.41
N PHE A 85 2.96 1.66 16.68
CA PHE A 85 2.99 2.84 17.54
C PHE A 85 3.40 2.53 18.99
N GLU A 86 3.04 1.36 19.51
CA GLU A 86 3.51 0.90 20.81
C GLU A 86 5.02 0.67 20.82
N LYS A 87 5.55 -0.01 19.79
CA LYS A 87 7.00 -0.20 19.64
C LYS A 87 7.74 1.12 19.49
N LEU A 88 7.27 2.03 18.64
CA LEU A 88 7.89 3.34 18.42
C LEU A 88 7.91 4.22 19.67
N LYS A 89 6.88 4.15 20.54
CA LYS A 89 6.86 4.87 21.83
C LYS A 89 7.99 4.47 22.76
N SER A 90 8.49 3.24 22.65
CA SER A 90 9.59 2.75 23.47
C SER A 90 10.98 3.16 22.95
N MET A 91 11.05 3.81 21.79
CA MET A 91 12.31 4.27 21.20
C MET A 91 12.65 5.67 21.71
N GLU A 92 13.83 5.84 22.29
CA GLU A 92 14.27 7.14 22.83
C GLU A 92 14.59 8.18 21.74
N ASN A 93 15.03 7.77 20.54
CA ASN A 93 15.46 8.69 19.49
C ASN A 93 15.14 8.14 18.09
N LEU A 94 13.95 8.46 17.58
CA LEU A 94 13.59 8.16 16.19
C LEU A 94 14.07 9.30 15.26
N PRO A 95 14.79 9.02 14.16
CA PRO A 95 15.24 10.06 13.24
C PRO A 95 14.06 10.85 12.65
N GLU A 96 14.24 12.16 12.43
CA GLU A 96 13.19 13.02 11.83
C GLU A 96 12.73 12.52 10.45
N SER A 97 13.66 11.94 9.69
CA SER A 97 13.38 11.33 8.39
C SER A 97 12.45 10.11 8.51
N GLU A 98 12.59 9.30 9.56
CA GLU A 98 11.71 8.16 9.86
C GLU A 98 10.34 8.62 10.38
N ILE A 99 10.30 9.67 11.21
CA ILE A 99 9.04 10.31 11.64
C ILE A 99 8.24 10.76 10.40
N GLY A 100 8.89 11.50 9.49
CA GLY A 100 8.23 11.94 8.26
C GLY A 100 7.79 10.80 7.35
N PHE A 101 8.55 9.70 7.32
CA PHE A 101 8.17 8.48 6.61
C PHE A 101 6.90 7.85 7.23
N ILE A 102 6.88 7.67 8.55
CA ILE A 102 5.71 7.15 9.29
C ILE A 102 4.48 8.01 9.06
N ASP A 103 4.61 9.34 9.09
CA ASP A 103 3.48 10.24 8.83
C ASP A 103 2.88 10.00 7.44
N THR A 104 3.74 9.86 6.45
CA THR A 104 3.31 9.59 5.07
C THR A 104 2.67 8.21 4.97
N LEU A 105 3.25 7.19 5.63
CA LEU A 105 2.73 5.82 5.64
C LEU A 105 1.38 5.75 6.34
N ASN A 106 1.19 6.51 7.42
CA ASN A 106 -0.09 6.61 8.11
C ASN A 106 -1.19 7.23 7.23
N ILE A 107 -0.85 8.22 6.42
CA ILE A 107 -1.81 8.82 5.48
C ILE A 107 -2.17 7.80 4.39
N TYR A 108 -1.17 7.12 3.82
CA TYR A 108 -1.39 6.04 2.85
C TYR A 108 -2.32 4.96 3.42
N VAL A 109 -1.98 4.40 4.58
CA VAL A 109 -2.74 3.37 5.29
C VAL A 109 -4.17 3.81 5.60
N LYS A 110 -4.37 5.07 6.00
CA LYS A 110 -5.70 5.63 6.25
C LYS A 110 -6.58 5.56 5.01
N TYR A 111 -6.06 5.88 3.82
CA TYR A 111 -6.85 5.85 2.60
C TYR A 111 -7.01 4.44 2.03
N LEU A 112 -5.98 3.59 2.14
CA LEU A 112 -6.07 2.17 1.81
C LEU A 112 -7.16 1.48 2.64
N GLY A 113 -7.13 1.65 3.97
CA GLY A 113 -8.15 1.08 4.86
C GLY A 113 -9.56 1.57 4.54
N LYS A 114 -9.74 2.86 4.20
CA LYS A 114 -11.03 3.37 3.74
C LYS A 114 -11.49 2.75 2.43
N ALA A 115 -10.59 2.51 1.48
CA ALA A 115 -10.91 1.87 0.22
C ALA A 115 -11.33 0.39 0.44
N ILE A 116 -10.60 -0.34 1.29
CA ILE A 116 -10.96 -1.72 1.70
C ILE A 116 -12.34 -1.76 2.34
N ILE A 117 -12.64 -0.87 3.29
CA ILE A 117 -13.95 -0.80 3.95
C ILE A 117 -15.07 -0.50 2.95
N GLN A 118 -14.85 0.44 2.01
CA GLN A 118 -15.85 0.76 1.01
C GLN A 118 -16.09 -0.40 0.04
N LEU A 119 -15.04 -1.14 -0.36
CA LEU A 119 -15.18 -2.34 -1.18
C LEU A 119 -15.94 -3.45 -0.42
N SER A 120 -15.66 -3.62 0.87
CA SER A 120 -16.38 -4.57 1.73
C SER A 120 -17.87 -4.23 1.81
N TYR A 121 -18.19 -2.94 1.94
CA TYR A 121 -19.58 -2.46 1.91
C TYR A 121 -20.29 -2.78 0.59
N ILE A 122 -19.63 -2.52 -0.55
CA ILE A 122 -20.16 -2.86 -1.88
C ILE A 122 -20.42 -4.37 -1.96
N CYS A 123 -19.44 -5.21 -1.58
CA CYS A 123 -19.58 -6.66 -1.59
C CYS A 123 -20.73 -7.12 -0.67
N ALA A 124 -20.89 -6.53 0.51
CA ALA A 124 -21.96 -6.89 1.43
C ALA A 124 -23.35 -6.58 0.86
N LYS A 125 -23.50 -5.45 0.14
CA LYS A 125 -24.75 -5.15 -0.57
C LYS A 125 -25.01 -6.10 -1.73
N LEU A 126 -23.99 -6.43 -2.51
CA LEU A 126 -24.10 -7.39 -3.61
C LEU A 126 -24.44 -8.80 -3.10
N TYR A 127 -23.85 -9.23 -1.98
CA TYR A 127 -24.19 -10.48 -1.31
C TYR A 127 -25.67 -10.56 -0.89
N ASN A 128 -26.27 -9.46 -0.45
CA ASN A 128 -27.67 -9.41 -0.01
C ASN A 128 -28.68 -9.17 -1.15
N LEU A 129 -28.25 -9.15 -2.42
CA LEU A 129 -29.16 -9.05 -3.58
C LEU A 129 -30.25 -10.14 -3.61
N PRO A 130 -29.98 -11.42 -3.24
CA PRO A 130 -31.01 -12.45 -3.18
C PRO A 130 -32.08 -12.22 -2.10
N ASP A 131 -31.76 -11.43 -1.06
CA ASP A 131 -32.61 -11.17 0.11
C ASP A 131 -33.54 -9.95 -0.07
N ASN A 132 -33.82 -9.55 -1.31
CA ASN A 132 -34.80 -8.50 -1.66
C ASN A 132 -34.42 -7.07 -1.20
N ILE A 133 -33.15 -6.82 -0.86
CA ILE A 133 -32.63 -5.46 -0.66
C ILE A 133 -32.27 -4.89 -2.04
N SER A 134 -32.99 -3.84 -2.48
CA SER A 134 -32.69 -3.19 -3.75
C SER A 134 -31.35 -2.44 -3.65
N TYR A 135 -30.28 -3.02 -4.17
CA TYR A 135 -29.07 -2.25 -4.47
C TYR A 135 -29.26 -1.64 -5.87
N THR A 136 -29.85 -0.44 -5.91
CA THR A 136 -30.19 0.19 -7.18
C THR A 136 -28.93 0.57 -7.97
N VAL A 137 -29.06 0.70 -9.29
CA VAL A 137 -27.95 1.13 -10.16
C VAL A 137 -27.36 2.47 -9.70
N ASP A 138 -28.21 3.42 -9.28
CA ASP A 138 -27.77 4.72 -8.77
C ASP A 138 -27.00 4.60 -7.44
N GLU A 139 -27.45 3.73 -6.54
CA GLU A 139 -26.71 3.44 -5.32
C GLU A 139 -25.36 2.81 -5.61
N PHE A 140 -25.33 1.80 -6.47
CA PHE A 140 -24.11 1.13 -6.87
C PHE A 140 -23.12 2.12 -7.51
N SER A 141 -23.58 2.93 -8.47
CA SER A 141 -22.74 3.95 -9.11
C SER A 141 -22.13 4.93 -8.11
N ARG A 142 -22.91 5.41 -7.12
CA ARG A 142 -22.39 6.31 -6.08
C ARG A 142 -21.35 5.65 -5.19
N ASP A 143 -21.55 4.38 -4.85
CA ASP A 143 -20.62 3.62 -4.02
C ASP A 143 -19.31 3.32 -4.76
N ILE A 144 -19.38 3.01 -6.06
CA ILE A 144 -18.23 2.87 -6.95
C ILE A 144 -17.47 4.20 -7.05
N ASP A 145 -18.13 5.32 -7.32
CA ASP A 145 -17.48 6.64 -7.38
C ASP A 145 -16.74 6.97 -6.07
N LYS A 146 -17.36 6.63 -4.93
CA LYS A 146 -16.74 6.83 -3.62
C LYS A 146 -15.52 5.93 -3.44
N TRP A 147 -15.62 4.66 -3.84
CA TRP A 147 -14.51 3.72 -3.83
C TRP A 147 -13.35 4.19 -4.72
N GLU A 148 -13.62 4.62 -5.95
CA GLU A 148 -12.61 5.14 -6.89
C GLU A 148 -11.92 6.40 -6.36
N LYS A 149 -12.66 7.33 -5.75
CA LYS A 149 -12.08 8.52 -5.11
C LYS A 149 -11.12 8.15 -3.98
N LEU A 150 -11.43 7.12 -3.20
CA LEU A 150 -10.53 6.58 -2.17
C LEU A 150 -9.33 5.84 -2.80
N GLY A 151 -9.59 5.12 -3.89
CA GLY A 151 -8.61 4.49 -4.78
C GLY A 151 -7.52 5.48 -5.22
N ASN A 152 -7.95 6.56 -5.86
CA ASN A 152 -7.06 7.61 -6.35
C ASN A 152 -6.26 8.27 -5.23
N LYS A 153 -6.89 8.52 -4.07
CA LYS A 153 -6.18 9.10 -2.92
C LYS A 153 -5.06 8.20 -2.42
N HIS A 154 -5.33 6.92 -2.14
CA HIS A 154 -4.26 6.05 -1.64
C HIS A 154 -3.17 5.81 -2.69
N ARG A 155 -3.52 5.77 -3.99
CA ARG A 155 -2.54 5.68 -5.08
C ARG A 155 -1.58 6.88 -5.10
N ILE A 156 -2.11 8.11 -4.96
CA ILE A 156 -1.31 9.35 -4.83
C ILE A 156 -0.33 9.25 -3.65
N TYR A 157 -0.81 8.83 -2.47
CA TYR A 157 0.08 8.67 -1.31
C TYR A 157 1.06 7.51 -1.46
N GLY A 158 0.76 6.48 -2.27
CA GLY A 158 1.69 5.42 -2.61
C GLY A 158 2.92 5.95 -3.37
N TYR A 159 2.73 6.90 -4.29
CA TYR A 159 3.86 7.59 -4.93
C TYR A 159 4.72 8.34 -3.90
N ASN A 160 4.09 9.02 -2.94
CA ASN A 160 4.82 9.74 -1.90
C ASN A 160 5.64 8.79 -1.01
N ILE A 161 5.16 7.58 -0.75
CA ILE A 161 5.93 6.54 -0.05
C ILE A 161 7.13 6.11 -0.86
N ASN A 162 6.94 5.80 -2.14
CA ASN A 162 8.05 5.38 -3.00
C ASN A 162 9.12 6.47 -3.09
N ALA A 163 8.72 7.73 -3.26
CA ALA A 163 9.65 8.87 -3.27
C ALA A 163 10.44 8.99 -1.95
N ARG A 164 9.79 8.79 -0.79
CA ARG A 164 10.50 8.80 0.50
C ARG A 164 11.41 7.60 0.69
N LEU A 165 11.04 6.42 0.18
CA LEU A 165 11.92 5.25 0.21
C LEU A 165 13.18 5.49 -0.63
N ASP A 166 13.04 6.16 -1.77
CA ASP A 166 14.16 6.57 -2.62
C ASP A 166 15.07 7.59 -1.91
N GLU A 167 14.48 8.61 -1.27
CA GLU A 167 15.22 9.60 -0.45
C GLU A 167 16.00 8.94 0.68
N LEU A 168 15.41 7.93 1.33
CA LEU A 168 16.03 7.16 2.40
C LEU A 168 17.01 6.08 1.89
N SER A 169 17.13 5.89 0.57
CA SER A 169 17.93 4.82 -0.05
C SER A 169 17.55 3.41 0.45
N VAL A 170 16.27 3.21 0.78
CA VAL A 170 15.74 1.92 1.27
C VAL A 170 15.35 1.05 0.09
N ARG A 171 15.97 -0.12 -0.04
CA ARG A 171 15.65 -1.09 -1.10
C ARG A 171 14.55 -2.05 -0.65
N VAL A 172 13.30 -1.65 -0.86
CA VAL A 172 12.13 -2.52 -0.77
C VAL A 172 11.33 -2.40 -2.07
N PRO A 173 10.54 -3.41 -2.46
CA PRO A 173 9.61 -3.25 -3.56
C PRO A 173 8.76 -2.00 -3.32
N GLY A 174 8.64 -1.12 -4.32
CA GLY A 174 7.75 0.03 -4.20
C GLY A 174 6.31 -0.43 -4.00
N LEU A 175 5.46 0.41 -3.41
CA LEU A 175 4.01 0.24 -3.46
C LEU A 175 3.58 0.40 -4.92
N ASN A 176 3.55 -0.72 -5.65
CA ASN A 176 3.26 -0.77 -7.06
C ASN A 176 1.76 -0.54 -7.32
N GLN A 177 1.52 0.12 -8.45
CA GLN A 177 0.23 0.64 -8.90
C GLN A 177 -0.54 -0.41 -9.69
N PHE A 178 -1.82 -0.55 -9.38
CA PHE A 178 -2.86 -0.88 -10.37
C PHE A 178 -3.85 0.27 -10.35
#